data_AF-A0A2H6EJE3-F1
#
_entry.id   AF-A0A2H6EJE3-F1
#
_cell.length_a   1.000
_cell.length_b   1.000
_cell.length_c   1.000
_cell.angle_alpha   90.00
_cell.angle_beta   90.00
_cell.angle_gamma   90.00
#
_symmetry.space_group_name_H-M   'P 1'
#
loop_
_entity.id
_entity.type
_entity.pdbx_description
1 polymer ?
#
loop_
_entity_poly.entity_id
_entity_poly.type
_entity_poly.pdbx_seq_one_letter_code
_entity_poly.pdbx_strand_id
1 'polypeptide(L)'
;MSKQIYSNINKLIKLKDSEINYSDISATDEDFWSDADIVLPSKKIHISLRLDEDIVAWFKQFGRGYQTRINSVLRSYVKNTNKKKKSKLRIKT
;
A
#
# COMPACT_ATOMS: atom_id res chain seq x y z
N MET A 1 8.09 -18.69 20.21
CA MET A 1 7.24 -18.24 19.07
C MET A 1 6.28 -19.34 18.71
N SER A 2 4.97 -19.07 18.72
CA SER A 2 3.87 -20.04 18.78
C SER A 2 3.71 -20.87 17.50
N LYS A 3 3.92 -22.19 17.59
CA LYS A 3 3.64 -23.19 16.54
C LYS A 3 2.15 -23.28 16.13
N GLN A 4 1.25 -22.63 16.86
CA GLN A 4 -0.21 -22.73 16.69
C GLN A 4 -0.72 -22.16 15.35
N ILE A 5 -0.03 -21.19 14.75
CA ILE A 5 -0.51 -20.51 13.52
C ILE A 5 -0.48 -21.45 12.31
N TYR A 6 0.51 -22.35 12.22
CA TYR A 6 0.72 -23.20 11.05
C TYR A 6 -0.03 -24.53 11.11
N SER A 7 -0.53 -24.97 12.27
CA SER A 7 -1.17 -26.30 12.40
C SER A 7 -2.52 -26.40 11.69
N ASN A 8 -3.20 -25.27 11.45
CA ASN A 8 -4.55 -25.26 10.87
C ASN A 8 -4.57 -25.15 9.34
N ILE A 9 -3.44 -24.89 8.68
CA ILE A 9 -3.40 -24.72 7.22
C ILE A 9 -3.74 -26.05 6.51
N ASN A 10 -3.21 -27.17 6.99
CA ASN A 10 -3.50 -28.50 6.43
C ASN A 10 -4.97 -28.92 6.58
N LYS A 11 -5.69 -28.34 7.56
CA LYS A 11 -7.12 -28.56 7.74
C LYS A 11 -7.92 -27.74 6.71
N LEU A 12 -7.53 -26.47 6.50
CA LEU A 12 -8.16 -25.60 5.52
C LEU A 12 -8.01 -26.11 4.07
N ILE A 13 -6.84 -26.64 3.71
CA ILE A 13 -6.58 -27.21 2.36
C ILE A 13 -7.51 -28.39 2.04
N LYS A 14 -8.02 -29.10 3.06
CA LYS A 14 -8.89 -30.27 2.90
C LYS A 14 -10.38 -29.95 2.92
N LEU A 15 -10.76 -28.73 3.33
CA LEU A 15 -12.15 -28.30 3.31
C LEU A 15 -12.60 -28.09 1.87
N LYS A 16 -13.81 -28.54 1.55
CA LYS A 16 -14.46 -28.26 0.26
C LYS A 16 -15.10 -26.88 0.31
N ASP A 17 -15.18 -26.20 -0.83
CA ASP A 17 -15.81 -24.87 -0.93
C ASP A 17 -17.26 -24.83 -0.39
N SER A 18 -18.00 -25.93 -0.54
CA SER A 18 -19.38 -26.07 -0.02
C SER A 18 -19.49 -26.06 1.51
N GLU A 19 -18.38 -26.29 2.21
CA GLU A 19 -18.32 -26.31 3.68
C GLU A 19 -17.87 -24.96 4.26
N ILE A 20 -17.60 -23.96 3.41
CA ILE A 20 -17.27 -22.60 3.83
C ILE A 20 -18.54 -21.91 4.33
N ASN A 21 -18.51 -21.45 5.58
CA ASN A 21 -19.60 -20.70 6.19
C ASN A 21 -19.47 -19.20 5.83
N TYR A 22 -20.52 -18.63 5.23
CA TYR A 22 -20.60 -17.21 4.86
C TYR A 22 -21.58 -16.41 5.74
N SER A 23 -22.14 -17.00 6.80
CA SER A 23 -23.20 -16.38 7.62
C SER A 23 -22.83 -15.04 8.28
N ASP A 24 -21.53 -14.76 8.44
CA ASP A 24 -20.98 -13.56 9.04
C ASP A 24 -20.61 -12.47 8.01
N ILE A 25 -20.70 -12.77 6.71
CA ILE A 25 -20.32 -11.86 5.63
C ILE A 25 -21.42 -11.72 4.58
N SER A 26 -21.79 -10.47 4.29
CA SER A 26 -22.74 -10.14 3.22
C SER A 26 -22.14 -10.47 1.85
N ALA A 27 -22.97 -10.95 0.91
CA ALA A 27 -22.58 -11.01 -0.49
C ALA A 27 -22.29 -9.59 -1.01
N THR A 28 -21.26 -9.45 -1.85
CA THR A 28 -20.93 -8.18 -2.52
C THR A 28 -21.41 -8.25 -3.97
N ASP A 29 -22.16 -7.22 -4.39
CA ASP A 29 -22.74 -7.12 -5.74
C ASP A 29 -21.91 -6.19 -6.63
N GLU A 30 -22.23 -6.10 -7.93
CA GLU A 30 -21.51 -5.21 -8.87
C GLU A 30 -21.55 -3.74 -8.43
N ASP A 31 -22.66 -3.27 -7.87
CA ASP A 31 -22.82 -1.91 -7.33
C ASP A 31 -21.85 -1.63 -6.17
N PHE A 32 -21.46 -2.65 -5.40
CA PHE A 32 -20.46 -2.49 -4.33
C PHE A 32 -19.08 -2.15 -4.90
N TRP A 33 -18.79 -2.60 -6.13
CA TRP A 33 -17.49 -2.42 -6.77
C TRP A 33 -17.45 -1.29 -7.81
N SER A 34 -18.55 -0.58 -8.06
CA SER A 34 -18.66 0.42 -9.13
C SER A 34 -17.62 1.55 -9.02
N ASP A 35 -17.30 1.96 -7.81
CA ASP A 35 -16.35 3.05 -7.50
C ASP A 35 -14.98 2.55 -7.03
N ALA A 36 -14.72 1.24 -7.14
CA ALA A 36 -13.49 0.65 -6.61
C ALA A 36 -12.30 0.96 -7.53
N ASP A 37 -11.33 1.72 -7.01
CA ASP A 37 -10.05 1.94 -7.69
C ASP A 37 -9.08 0.77 -7.47
N ILE A 38 -8.62 0.16 -8.57
CA ILE A 38 -7.56 -0.86 -8.52
C ILE A 38 -6.23 -0.18 -8.19
N VAL A 39 -5.78 -0.30 -6.94
CA VAL A 39 -4.47 0.21 -6.50
C VAL A 39 -3.41 -0.88 -6.61
N LEU A 40 -2.70 -0.91 -7.74
CA LEU A 40 -1.56 -1.81 -7.92
C LEU A 40 -0.36 -1.34 -7.06
N PRO A 41 0.26 -2.22 -6.26
CA PRO A 41 1.46 -1.87 -5.51
C PRO A 41 2.60 -1.61 -6.49
N SER A 42 3.09 -0.37 -6.51
CA SER A 42 4.25 0.00 -7.33
C SER A 42 5.48 -0.80 -6.91
N LYS A 43 6.18 -1.40 -7.87
CA LYS A 43 7.47 -2.07 -7.63
C LYS A 43 8.44 -1.09 -6.98
N LYS A 44 8.94 -1.43 -5.79
CA LYS A 44 9.99 -0.67 -5.10
C LYS A 44 11.34 -1.07 -5.70
N ILE A 45 12.12 -0.09 -6.13
CA ILE A 45 13.49 -0.32 -6.62
C ILE A 45 14.43 -0.06 -5.45
N HIS A 46 15.31 -1.02 -5.16
CA HIS A 46 16.34 -0.85 -4.16
C HIS A 46 17.46 -0.01 -4.74
N ILE A 47 17.65 1.20 -4.21
CA ILE A 47 18.72 2.12 -4.61
C ILE A 47 19.48 2.58 -3.35
N SER A 48 20.77 2.90 -3.53
CA SER A 48 21.55 3.57 -2.50
C SER A 48 21.43 5.08 -2.70
N LEU A 49 20.80 5.78 -1.75
CA LEU A 49 20.61 7.23 -1.76
C LEU A 49 21.23 7.82 -0.49
N ARG A 50 21.97 8.91 -0.63
CA ARG A 50 22.47 9.70 0.50
C ARG A 50 21.43 10.79 0.84
N LEU A 51 21.15 10.93 2.13
CA LEU A 51 20.29 11.96 2.69
C LEU A 51 21.06 12.64 3.82
N ASP A 52 20.72 13.89 4.07
CA ASP A 52 21.31 14.65 5.17
C ASP A 52 20.97 14.02 6.52
N GLU A 53 21.89 14.18 7.48
CA GLU A 53 21.81 13.55 8.79
C GLU A 53 20.57 14.01 9.59
N ASP A 54 20.29 15.29 9.55
CA ASP A 54 19.16 15.94 10.23
C ASP A 54 17.81 15.40 9.73
N ILE A 55 17.67 15.22 8.42
CA ILE A 55 16.50 14.63 7.79
C ILE A 55 16.32 13.19 8.29
N VAL A 56 17.39 12.38 8.26
CA VAL A 56 17.30 10.99 8.70
C VAL A 56 16.98 10.90 10.20
N ALA A 57 17.59 11.75 11.03
CA ALA A 57 17.31 11.84 12.46
C ALA A 57 15.84 12.19 12.71
N TRP A 58 15.31 13.19 12.00
CA TRP A 58 13.91 13.60 12.11
C TRP A 58 12.92 12.53 11.65
N PHE A 59 13.26 11.69 10.67
CA PHE A 59 12.37 10.57 10.32
C PHE A 59 12.48 9.40 11.30
N LYS A 60 13.63 9.20 11.95
CA LYS A 60 13.87 8.12 12.92
C LYS A 60 13.11 8.31 14.24
N GLN A 61 12.83 9.54 14.69
CA GLN A 61 12.00 9.78 15.89
C GLN A 61 10.60 9.16 15.81
N PHE A 62 10.07 8.90 14.61
CA PHE A 62 8.77 8.25 14.41
C PHE A 62 8.82 6.71 14.44
N GLY A 63 9.98 6.13 14.77
CA GLY A 63 10.17 4.69 14.98
C GLY A 63 10.31 3.87 13.69
N ARG A 64 9.90 2.60 13.77
CA ARG A 64 10.00 1.64 12.67
C ARG A 64 9.23 2.14 11.44
N GLY A 65 9.86 2.00 10.26
CA GLY A 65 9.24 2.39 8.99
C GLY A 65 9.59 3.80 8.51
N TYR A 66 10.58 4.46 9.11
CA TYR A 66 11.06 5.78 8.68
C TYR A 66 11.38 5.85 7.17
N GLN A 67 11.97 4.81 6.58
CA GLN A 67 12.21 4.72 5.13
C GLN A 67 10.92 4.75 4.30
N THR A 68 9.85 4.10 4.79
CA THR A 68 8.54 4.11 4.13
C THR A 68 7.93 5.51 4.17
N ARG A 69 8.08 6.22 5.30
CA ARG A 69 7.63 7.61 5.43
C ARG A 69 8.38 8.55 4.48
N ILE A 70 9.70 8.42 4.38
CA ILE A 70 10.52 9.17 3.41
C ILE A 70 9.98 8.96 1.99
N ASN A 71 9.75 7.71 1.59
CA ASN A 71 9.21 7.41 0.27
C ASN A 71 7.82 8.02 0.03
N SER A 72 6.93 8.00 1.03
CA SER A 72 5.60 8.63 0.93
C SER A 72 5.68 10.14 0.71
N VAL A 73 6.59 10.82 1.41
CA VAL A 73 6.80 12.27 1.26
C VAL A 73 7.33 12.58 -0.16
N LEU A 74 8.34 11.85 -0.62
CA LEU A 74 8.88 12.00 -1.99
C LEU A 74 7.79 11.78 -3.05
N ARG A 75 6.94 10.77 -2.88
CA ARG A 75 5.82 10.50 -3.78
C ARG A 75 4.81 11.65 -3.82
N SER A 76 4.47 12.21 -2.66
CA SER A 76 3.58 13.38 -2.57
C SER A 76 4.17 14.59 -3.30
N TYR A 77 5.47 14.84 -3.12
CA TYR A 77 6.18 15.91 -3.82
C TYR A 77 6.13 15.75 -5.34
N VAL A 78 6.45 14.55 -5.86
CA VAL A 78 6.39 14.25 -7.31
C VAL A 78 4.96 14.42 -7.85
N LYS A 79 3.94 13.95 -7.13
CA LYS A 79 2.53 14.10 -7.56
C LYS A 79 2.13 15.57 -7.68
N ASN A 80 2.54 16.40 -6.71
CA ASN A 80 2.21 17.83 -6.69
C ASN A 80 2.96 18.63 -7.76
N THR A 81 4.24 18.32 -8.02
CA THR A 81 5.01 18.99 -9.07
C THR A 81 4.47 18.66 -10.47
N ASN A 82 4.05 17.42 -10.70
CA ASN A 82 3.44 17.00 -11.97
C ASN A 82 2.08 17.66 -12.23
N LYS A 83 1.25 17.86 -11.19
CA LYS A 83 0.00 18.64 -11.31
C LYS A 83 0.27 20.08 -11.78
N LYS A 84 1.28 20.75 -11.19
CA LYS A 84 1.67 22.13 -11.57
C LYS A 84 2.23 22.24 -13.00
N LYS A 85 2.93 21.20 -13.49
CA LYS A 85 3.39 21.17 -14.90
C LYS A 85 2.21 21.02 -15.88
N LYS A 86 1.24 20.14 -15.57
CA LYS A 86 0.03 19.97 -16.40
C LYS A 86 -0.85 21.22 -16.44
N SER A 87 -0.95 21.98 -15.34
CA SER A 87 -1.71 23.24 -15.34
C SER A 87 -1.00 24.35 -16.13
N LYS A 88 0.34 24.48 -16.03
CA LYS A 88 1.12 25.44 -16.83
C LYS A 88 1.11 25.15 -18.33
N LEU A 89 1.08 23.88 -18.75
CA LEU A 89 1.00 23.51 -20.17
C LEU A 89 -0.37 23.87 -20.79
N ARG A 90 -1.45 23.84 -19.99
CA ARG A 90 -2.83 24.13 -20.46
C ARG A 90 -3.14 25.63 -20.59
N ILE A 91 -2.31 26.50 -20.03
CA ILE A 91 -2.51 27.97 -20.05
C ILE A 91 -1.67 28.63 -21.17
N LYS A 92 -0.77 27.89 -21.83
CA LYS A 92 0.16 28.41 -22.84
C LYS A 92 -0.24 28.10 -24.30
N THR A 93 -1.52 27.80 -24.52
CA THR A 93 -2.16 27.62 -25.83
C THR A 93 -3.29 28.63 -25.94
#